data_AF-A0A352R073-F1
#
_entry.id   AF-A0A352R073-F1
#
_cell.length_a   1.000
_cell.length_b   1.000
_cell.length_c   1.000
_cell.angle_alpha   90.00
_cell.angle_beta   90.00
_cell.angle_gamma   90.00
#
_symmetry.space_group_name_H-M   'P 1'
#
loop_
_entity.id
_entity.type
_entity.pdbx_description
1 polymer ?
#
loop_
_entity_poly.entity_id
_entity_poly.type
_entity_poly.pdbx_seq_one_letter_code
_entity_poly.pdbx_strand_id
1 'polypeptide(L)'
;MPRKFFKKISPPPQKLAQKSALSWLNGLLHKPDIWSYKRINIAKAFAIGLFCSMLPIPFQMVLAAYIAYLCAANLPISVALVWISNPLTMPALYLFQYKLGSWVMGEEVRNPLFELSISWFYGRLEEIWQPFLLGALICAIVGSILGYVVVNRFWVWKVRKTWRIRRIDEDN
;
A
#
# COMPACT_ATOMS: atom_id res chain seq x y z
N MET A 1 -3.48 -10.09 -20.88
CA MET A 1 -3.80 -10.75 -19.59
C MET A 1 -3.25 -9.94 -18.41
N PRO A 2 -4.01 -9.71 -17.33
CA PRO A 2 -3.57 -8.92 -16.16
C PRO A 2 -2.25 -9.39 -15.54
N ARG A 3 -2.01 -10.72 -15.49
CA ARG A 3 -0.76 -11.31 -15.00
C ARG A 3 0.48 -10.77 -15.73
N LYS A 4 0.41 -10.57 -17.05
CA LYS A 4 1.53 -10.01 -17.85
C LYS A 4 1.79 -8.53 -17.52
N PHE A 5 0.75 -7.77 -17.18
CA PHE A 5 0.87 -6.36 -16.79
C PHE A 5 1.59 -6.21 -15.45
N PHE A 6 1.14 -6.94 -14.42
CA PHE A 6 1.82 -6.93 -13.11
C PHE A 6 3.25 -7.45 -13.21
N LYS A 7 3.50 -8.52 -13.98
CA LYS A 7 4.87 -9.00 -14.24
C LYS A 7 5.77 -7.95 -14.92
N LYS A 8 5.21 -7.08 -15.78
CA LYS A 8 5.97 -6.03 -16.48
C LYS A 8 6.28 -4.82 -15.59
N ILE A 9 5.38 -4.50 -14.65
CA ILE A 9 5.54 -3.38 -13.72
C ILE A 9 6.37 -3.75 -12.50
N SER A 10 6.32 -5.01 -12.07
CA SER A 10 7.12 -5.47 -10.95
C SER A 10 8.61 -5.38 -11.30
N PRO A 11 9.42 -4.64 -10.51
CA PRO A 11 10.85 -4.61 -10.71
C PRO A 11 11.45 -6.01 -10.56
N PRO A 12 12.47 -6.36 -11.35
CA PRO A 12 13.04 -7.70 -11.35
C PRO A 12 13.64 -8.03 -9.97
N PRO A 13 13.51 -9.30 -9.50
CA PRO A 13 13.95 -9.74 -8.17
C PRO A 13 15.38 -9.30 -7.82
N GLN A 14 16.28 -9.37 -8.81
CA GLN A 14 17.70 -9.06 -8.70
C GLN A 14 17.99 -7.56 -8.49
N LYS A 15 17.13 -6.66 -8.99
CA LYS A 15 17.29 -5.21 -8.79
C LYS A 15 16.71 -4.72 -7.46
N LEU A 16 15.75 -5.46 -6.88
CA LEU A 16 15.22 -5.18 -5.54
C LEU A 16 16.22 -5.57 -4.45
N ALA A 17 16.91 -6.70 -4.62
CA ALA A 17 17.96 -7.19 -3.73
C ALA A 17 19.20 -6.27 -3.64
N GLN A 18 19.46 -5.47 -4.69
CA GLN A 18 20.60 -4.53 -4.75
C GLN A 18 20.35 -3.20 -4.03
N LYS A 19 19.10 -2.83 -3.73
CA LYS A 19 18.83 -1.65 -2.90
C LYS A 19 19.07 -2.01 -1.44
N SER A 20 20.02 -1.34 -0.79
CA SER A 20 20.43 -1.56 0.62
C SER A 20 19.24 -1.71 1.60
N ALA A 21 18.20 -0.89 1.45
CA ALA A 21 17.01 -0.93 2.30
C ALA A 21 16.14 -2.20 2.17
N LEU A 22 16.38 -3.03 1.15
CA LEU A 22 15.61 -4.22 0.79
C LEU A 22 16.47 -5.49 0.78
N SER A 23 17.77 -5.39 1.08
CA SER A 23 18.70 -6.54 1.09
C SER A 23 18.36 -7.57 2.17
N TRP A 24 17.77 -7.13 3.28
CA TRP A 24 17.26 -8.02 4.35
C TRP A 24 16.12 -8.93 3.86
N LEU A 25 15.46 -8.60 2.75
CA LEU A 25 14.43 -9.46 2.15
C LEU A 25 15.04 -10.70 1.50
N ASN A 26 16.35 -10.74 1.21
CA ASN A 26 16.99 -11.85 0.48
C ASN A 26 16.78 -13.22 1.15
N GLY A 27 16.76 -13.28 2.49
CA GLY A 27 16.46 -14.51 3.22
C GLY A 27 15.03 -15.02 3.00
N LEU A 28 14.05 -14.11 2.87
CA LEU A 28 12.64 -14.43 2.68
C LEU A 28 12.31 -14.90 1.26
N LEU A 29 13.22 -14.74 0.29
CA LEU A 29 12.94 -14.95 -1.15
C LEU A 29 12.78 -16.42 -1.58
N HIS A 30 13.01 -17.39 -0.70
CA HIS A 30 13.12 -18.81 -1.04
C HIS A 30 11.77 -19.52 -1.29
N LYS A 31 10.63 -18.90 -0.94
CA LYS A 31 9.30 -19.48 -1.23
C LYS A 31 8.75 -19.00 -2.58
N PRO A 32 8.35 -19.89 -3.51
CA PRO A 32 7.83 -19.48 -4.82
C PRO A 32 6.48 -18.73 -4.75
N ASP A 33 5.67 -18.96 -3.71
CA ASP A 33 4.34 -18.33 -3.58
C ASP A 33 4.38 -16.81 -3.35
N ILE A 34 5.44 -16.29 -2.73
CA ILE A 34 5.60 -14.85 -2.47
C ILE A 34 5.96 -14.06 -3.74
N TRP A 35 6.34 -14.77 -4.81
CA TRP A 35 6.61 -14.22 -6.15
C TRP A 35 5.48 -14.47 -7.13
N SER A 36 4.41 -15.13 -6.66
CA SER A 36 3.31 -15.51 -7.52
C SER A 36 2.50 -14.29 -7.97
N TYR A 37 2.18 -14.27 -9.26
CA TYR A 37 1.32 -13.26 -9.90
C TYR A 37 -0.12 -13.75 -10.05
N LYS A 38 -0.55 -14.66 -9.17
CA LYS A 38 -1.96 -15.05 -9.05
C LYS A 38 -2.78 -13.84 -8.59
N ARG A 39 -4.01 -13.70 -9.11
CA ARG A 39 -4.94 -12.62 -8.75
C ARG A 39 -5.06 -12.43 -7.24
N ILE A 40 -5.26 -13.52 -6.51
CA ILE A 40 -5.46 -13.49 -5.05
C ILE A 40 -4.20 -13.01 -4.31
N ASN A 41 -2.99 -13.43 -4.73
CA ASN A 41 -1.74 -13.02 -4.11
C ASN A 41 -1.45 -11.52 -4.33
N ILE A 42 -1.80 -10.99 -5.50
CA ILE A 42 -1.67 -9.55 -5.80
C ILE A 42 -2.72 -8.75 -5.02
N ALA A 43 -3.96 -9.22 -4.94
CA ALA A 43 -5.00 -8.53 -4.18
C ALA A 43 -4.65 -8.45 -2.68
N LYS A 44 -4.15 -9.56 -2.10
CA LYS A 44 -3.60 -9.59 -0.73
C LYS A 44 -2.43 -8.61 -0.57
N ALA A 45 -1.52 -8.55 -1.55
CA ALA A 45 -0.37 -7.65 -1.49
C ALA A 45 -0.79 -6.18 -1.46
N PHE A 46 -1.81 -5.81 -2.23
CA PHE A 46 -2.38 -4.46 -2.18
C PHE A 46 -3.03 -4.14 -0.85
N ALA A 47 -3.79 -5.07 -0.28
CA ALA A 47 -4.39 -4.92 1.03
C ALA A 47 -3.34 -4.67 2.12
N ILE A 48 -2.34 -5.56 2.19
CA ILE A 48 -1.26 -5.51 3.20
C ILE A 48 -0.38 -4.27 3.01
N GLY A 49 0.05 -4.00 1.78
CA GLY A 49 0.94 -2.88 1.49
C GLY A 49 0.29 -1.53 1.80
N LEU A 50 -0.97 -1.34 1.42
CA LEU A 50 -1.71 -0.12 1.74
C LEU A 50 -2.00 0.00 3.23
N PHE A 51 -2.40 -1.08 3.90
CA PHE A 51 -2.58 -1.10 5.34
C PHE A 51 -1.31 -0.61 6.05
N CYS A 52 -0.17 -1.26 5.79
CA CYS A 52 1.09 -0.91 6.41
C CYS A 52 1.58 0.49 6.04
N SER A 53 1.34 0.95 4.80
CA SER A 53 1.74 2.31 4.38
C SER A 53 1.07 3.40 5.20
N MET A 54 -0.16 3.17 5.69
CA MET A 54 -0.90 4.17 6.44
C MET A 54 -0.55 4.18 7.93
N LEU A 55 0.17 3.17 8.43
CA LEU A 55 0.58 3.11 9.83
C LEU A 55 1.79 4.01 10.07
N PRO A 56 1.73 4.95 11.03
CA PRO A 56 2.82 5.87 11.31
C PRO A 56 3.85 5.23 12.25
N ILE A 57 4.40 4.09 11.83
CA ILE A 57 5.38 3.32 12.60
C ILE A 57 6.72 3.28 11.86
N PRO A 58 7.84 3.29 12.60
CA PRO A 58 9.12 2.96 12.00
C PRO A 58 9.10 1.51 11.51
N PHE A 59 9.95 1.20 10.53
CA PHE A 59 10.09 -0.16 9.99
C PHE A 59 8.80 -0.79 9.40
N GLN A 60 7.83 0.02 8.96
CA GLN A 60 6.61 -0.42 8.27
C GLN A 60 6.85 -1.41 7.11
N MET A 61 8.01 -1.32 6.42
CA MET A 61 8.41 -2.27 5.37
C MET A 61 8.64 -3.68 5.92
N VAL A 62 9.21 -3.80 7.12
CA VAL A 62 9.45 -5.08 7.79
C VAL A 62 8.11 -5.73 8.15
N LEU A 63 7.21 -4.94 8.73
CA LEU A 63 5.85 -5.40 9.03
C LEU A 63 5.13 -5.86 7.76
N ALA A 64 5.17 -5.07 6.68
CA ALA A 64 4.54 -5.43 5.42
C ALA A 64 5.08 -6.74 4.83
N ALA A 65 6.40 -6.95 4.84
CA ALA A 65 6.97 -8.19 4.33
C ALA A 65 6.64 -9.39 5.22
N TYR A 66 6.62 -9.20 6.54
CA TYR A 66 6.26 -10.25 7.49
C TYR A 66 4.81 -10.70 7.30
N ILE A 67 3.87 -9.76 7.24
CA ILE A 67 2.45 -10.07 6.97
C ILE A 67 2.29 -10.67 5.58
N ALA A 68 3.00 -10.15 4.56
CA ALA A 68 2.96 -10.71 3.21
C ALA A 68 3.45 -12.16 3.17
N TYR A 69 4.50 -12.48 3.92
CA TYR A 69 5.01 -13.83 4.08
C TYR A 69 3.96 -14.76 4.74
N LEU A 70 3.37 -14.34 5.85
CA LEU A 70 2.34 -15.13 6.56
C LEU A 70 1.09 -15.37 5.70
N CYS A 71 0.66 -14.37 4.93
CA CYS A 71 -0.54 -14.46 4.10
C CYS A 71 -0.30 -15.05 2.70
N ALA A 72 0.94 -15.46 2.39
CA ALA A 72 1.37 -15.86 1.05
C ALA A 72 0.99 -14.84 -0.03
N ALA A 73 1.14 -13.55 0.28
CA ALA A 73 0.92 -12.44 -0.64
C ALA A 73 2.15 -12.19 -1.50
N ASN A 74 1.99 -11.42 -2.58
CA ASN A 74 3.13 -10.99 -3.38
C ASN A 74 4.00 -10.01 -2.58
N LEU A 75 5.14 -10.48 -2.07
CA LEU A 75 6.00 -9.76 -1.15
C LEU A 75 6.59 -8.48 -1.79
N PRO A 76 7.14 -8.51 -3.02
CA PRO A 76 7.65 -7.30 -3.67
C PRO A 76 6.61 -6.20 -3.81
N ILE A 77 5.38 -6.55 -4.22
CA ILE A 77 4.31 -5.57 -4.37
C ILE A 77 3.90 -5.01 -3.01
N SER A 78 3.81 -5.86 -1.99
CA SER A 78 3.43 -5.44 -0.63
C SER A 78 4.41 -4.38 -0.09
N VAL A 79 5.72 -4.64 -0.22
CA VAL A 79 6.76 -3.71 0.26
C VAL A 79 6.84 -2.46 -0.61
N ALA A 80 6.66 -2.57 -1.93
CA ALA A 80 6.67 -1.41 -2.82
C ALA A 80 5.53 -0.43 -2.50
N LEU A 81 4.36 -0.91 -2.11
CA LEU A 81 3.22 -0.06 -1.76
C LEU A 81 3.43 0.73 -0.46
N VAL A 82 4.29 0.26 0.44
CA VAL A 82 4.66 1.00 1.66
C VAL A 82 5.31 2.36 1.32
N TRP A 83 5.97 2.46 0.17
CA TRP A 83 6.58 3.72 -0.31
C TRP A 83 5.58 4.78 -0.76
N ILE A 84 4.27 4.50 -0.71
CA ILE A 84 3.24 5.53 -0.83
C ILE A 84 3.39 6.58 0.28
N SER A 85 3.90 6.20 1.45
CA SER A 85 4.17 7.09 2.58
C SER A 85 5.65 7.44 2.66
N ASN A 86 6.17 8.08 1.62
CA ASN A 86 7.54 8.59 1.53
C ASN A 86 7.62 10.06 2.05
N PRO A 87 8.82 10.62 2.29
CA PRO A 87 8.98 11.97 2.86
C PRO A 87 8.27 13.10 2.10
N LEU A 88 8.04 12.94 0.79
CA LEU A 88 7.32 13.92 -0.02
C LEU A 88 5.80 13.85 0.24
N THR A 89 5.25 12.66 0.40
CA THR A 89 3.82 12.40 0.59
C THR A 89 3.37 12.38 2.05
N MET A 90 4.28 12.06 2.97
CA MET A 90 3.99 11.93 4.41
C MET A 90 3.33 13.17 5.02
N PRO A 91 3.77 14.41 4.75
CA PRO A 91 3.14 15.59 5.36
C PRO A 91 1.66 15.71 5.01
N ALA A 92 1.32 15.48 3.73
CA ALA A 92 -0.06 15.50 3.27
C ALA A 92 -0.89 14.34 3.84
N LEU A 93 -0.31 13.14 3.92
CA LEU A 93 -0.98 11.97 4.50
C LEU A 93 -1.24 12.15 6.00
N TYR A 94 -0.26 12.63 6.75
CA TYR A 94 -0.39 12.79 8.20
C TYR A 94 -1.38 13.89 8.55
N LEU A 95 -1.38 14.98 7.78
CA LEU A 95 -2.40 16.02 7.87
C LEU A 95 -3.80 15.46 7.61
N PHE A 96 -3.96 14.65 6.57
CA PHE A 96 -5.25 14.03 6.26
C PHE A 96 -5.71 13.08 7.37
N GLN A 97 -4.80 12.25 7.90
CA GLN A 97 -5.09 11.34 9.01
C GLN A 97 -5.49 12.11 10.27
N TYR A 98 -4.76 13.16 10.63
CA TYR A 98 -5.09 14.01 11.76
C TYR A 98 -6.47 14.67 11.60
N LYS A 99 -6.77 15.27 10.44
CA LYS A 99 -8.08 15.88 10.17
C LYS A 99 -9.21 14.87 10.22
N LEU A 100 -9.00 13.70 9.62
CA LEU A 100 -10.00 12.63 9.61
C LEU A 100 -10.30 12.15 11.04
N GLY A 101 -9.27 11.91 11.85
CA GLY A 101 -9.46 11.47 13.22
C GLY A 101 -10.05 12.54 14.13
N SER A 102 -9.64 13.79 13.98
CA SER A 102 -10.22 14.93 14.72
C SER A 102 -11.71 15.07 14.41
N TRP A 103 -12.07 14.95 13.13
CA TRP A 103 -13.47 14.96 12.70
C TRP A 103 -14.27 13.81 13.32
N VAL A 104 -13.71 12.60 13.40
CA VAL A 104 -14.36 11.44 14.03
C VAL A 104 -14.48 11.61 15.54
N MET A 105 -13.50 12.25 16.20
CA MET A 105 -13.53 12.54 17.63
C MET A 105 -14.39 13.76 18.00
N GLY A 106 -14.80 14.57 17.03
CA GLY A 106 -15.50 15.83 17.27
C GLY A 106 -14.59 16.94 17.81
N GLU A 107 -13.28 16.85 17.57
CA GLU A 107 -12.30 17.85 17.97
C GLU A 107 -12.08 18.91 16.88
N GLU A 108 -11.85 20.16 17.27
CA GLU A 108 -11.51 21.24 16.34
C GLU A 108 -10.07 21.11 15.83
N VAL A 109 -9.91 21.17 14.51
CA VAL A 109 -8.60 21.16 13.85
C VAL A 109 -7.89 22.50 14.07
N ARG A 110 -6.76 22.48 14.78
CA ARG A 110 -6.04 23.69 15.20
C ARG A 110 -5.10 24.26 14.10
N ASN A 111 -5.64 25.18 13.30
CA ASN A 111 -4.93 26.11 12.41
C ASN A 111 -4.15 25.49 11.21
N PRO A 112 -4.83 25.22 10.07
CA PRO A 112 -4.35 24.36 8.97
C PRO A 112 -3.17 24.88 8.14
N LEU A 113 -2.80 26.16 8.24
CA LEU A 113 -1.81 26.78 7.34
C LEU A 113 -0.34 26.47 7.73
N PHE A 114 -0.08 26.10 8.99
CA PHE A 114 1.27 25.78 9.49
C PHE A 114 1.54 24.26 9.64
N GLU A 115 0.57 23.41 9.29
CA GLU A 115 0.54 21.97 9.63
C GLU A 115 1.27 21.05 8.62
N LEU A 116 1.66 21.56 7.46
CA LEU A 116 2.27 20.77 6.36
C LEU A 116 3.78 20.50 6.54
N SER A 117 4.39 20.92 7.64
CA SER A 117 5.79 20.62 7.94
C SER A 117 5.94 19.41 8.86
N ILE A 118 6.87 18.52 8.52
CA ILE A 118 7.28 17.41 9.40
C ILE A 118 7.78 17.93 10.75
N SER A 119 8.47 19.09 10.77
CA SER A 119 8.96 19.69 12.02
C SER A 119 7.83 20.12 12.96
N TRP A 120 6.74 20.68 12.40
CA TRP A 120 5.55 21.04 13.17
C TRP A 120 4.88 19.78 13.75
N PHE A 121 4.76 18.73 12.93
CA PHE A 121 4.13 17.47 13.32
C PHE A 121 4.81 16.85 14.55
N TYR A 122 6.15 16.75 14.55
CA TYR A 122 6.87 16.22 15.69
C TYR A 122 6.81 17.12 16.93
N GLY A 123 6.76 18.45 16.75
CA GLY A 123 6.65 19.41 17.86
C GLY A 123 5.29 19.41 18.57
N ARG A 124 4.25 18.87 17.94
CA ARG A 124 2.87 18.80 18.48
C ARG A 124 2.35 17.39 18.67
N LEU A 125 3.20 16.37 18.47
CA LEU A 125 2.79 14.97 18.47
C LEU A 125 2.05 14.57 19.76
N GLU A 126 2.49 15.06 20.92
CA GLU A 126 1.86 14.79 22.22
C GLU A 126 0.42 15.31 22.32
N GLU A 127 0.07 16.35 21.57
CA GLU A 127 -1.28 16.91 21.55
C GLU A 127 -2.17 16.22 20.49
N ILE A 128 -1.60 15.83 19.35
CA ILE A 128 -2.38 15.35 18.20
C ILE A 128 -2.38 13.83 18.01
N TRP A 129 -1.61 13.07 18.79
CA TRP A 129 -1.40 11.63 18.55
C TRP A 129 -2.70 10.81 18.59
N GLN A 130 -3.67 11.17 19.43
CA GLN A 130 -4.93 10.43 19.55
C GLN A 130 -5.79 10.49 18.28
N PRO A 131 -6.22 11.69 17.81
CA PRO A 131 -6.94 11.78 16.54
C PRO A 131 -6.07 11.31 15.37
N PHE A 132 -4.77 11.60 15.40
CA PHE A 132 -3.86 11.13 14.35
C PHE A 132 -3.84 9.60 14.20
N LEU A 133 -3.63 8.84 15.28
CA LEU A 133 -3.61 7.38 15.23
C LEU A 133 -4.97 6.80 14.84
N LEU A 134 -6.07 7.40 15.30
CA LEU A 134 -7.41 6.99 14.90
C LEU A 134 -7.61 7.15 13.39
N GLY A 135 -7.29 8.34 12.84
CA GLY A 135 -7.38 8.58 11.41
C GLY A 135 -6.43 7.70 10.60
N ALA A 136 -5.23 7.43 11.10
CA ALA A 136 -4.30 6.50 10.48
C ALA A 136 -4.87 5.07 10.41
N LEU A 137 -5.48 4.58 11.49
CA LEU A 137 -6.12 3.27 11.53
C LEU A 137 -7.29 3.18 10.56
N ILE A 138 -8.15 4.22 10.51
CA ILE A 138 -9.26 4.28 9.55
C ILE A 138 -8.72 4.24 8.12
N CYS A 139 -7.74 5.08 7.80
CA CYS A 139 -7.08 5.10 6.49
C CYS A 139 -6.46 3.73 6.15
N ALA A 140 -5.81 3.06 7.10
CA ALA A 140 -5.21 1.75 6.91
C ALA A 140 -6.27 0.70 6.55
N ILE A 141 -7.37 0.63 7.31
CA ILE A 141 -8.46 -0.33 7.09
C ILE A 141 -9.14 -0.05 5.75
N VAL A 142 -9.53 1.20 5.50
CA VAL A 142 -10.21 1.60 4.27
C VAL A 142 -9.30 1.38 3.05
N GLY A 143 -8.04 1.82 3.13
CA GLY A 143 -7.05 1.62 2.08
C GLY A 143 -6.81 0.14 1.77
N SER A 144 -6.73 -0.70 2.81
CA SER A 144 -6.59 -2.16 2.67
C SER A 144 -7.76 -2.78 1.90
N ILE A 145 -8.99 -2.48 2.32
CA ILE A 145 -10.21 -2.99 1.68
C ILE A 145 -10.30 -2.49 0.23
N LEU A 146 -10.09 -1.19 0.00
CA LEU A 146 -10.13 -0.59 -1.32
C LEU A 146 -9.08 -1.20 -2.24
N GLY A 147 -7.84 -1.36 -1.78
CA GLY A 147 -6.77 -2.00 -2.55
C GLY A 147 -7.15 -3.40 -3.03
N TYR A 148 -7.66 -4.23 -2.11
CA TYR A 148 -8.12 -5.58 -2.43
C TYR A 148 -9.24 -5.58 -3.50
N VAL A 149 -10.25 -4.73 -3.30
CA VAL A 149 -11.41 -4.63 -4.20
C VAL A 149 -11.01 -4.09 -5.57
N VAL A 150 -10.20 -3.03 -5.63
CA VAL A 150 -9.72 -2.41 -6.87
C VAL A 150 -8.96 -3.42 -7.72
N VAL A 151 -8.01 -4.16 -7.13
CA VAL A 151 -7.27 -5.20 -7.87
C VAL A 151 -8.22 -6.26 -8.42
N ASN A 152 -9.17 -6.73 -7.62
CA ASN A 152 -10.15 -7.72 -8.05
C ASN A 152 -11.02 -7.22 -9.20
N ARG A 153 -11.55 -5.99 -9.11
CA ARG A 153 -12.39 -5.37 -10.13
C ARG A 153 -11.60 -5.10 -11.41
N PHE A 154 -10.40 -4.56 -11.30
CA PHE A 154 -9.49 -4.34 -12.43
C PHE A 154 -9.17 -5.63 -13.16
N TRP A 155 -8.93 -6.72 -12.42
CA TRP A 155 -8.65 -8.03 -13.01
C TRP A 155 -9.84 -8.55 -13.83
N VAL A 156 -11.05 -8.52 -13.26
CA VAL A 156 -12.27 -8.95 -13.94
C VAL A 156 -12.53 -8.10 -15.19
N TRP A 157 -12.38 -6.78 -15.08
CA TRP A 157 -12.59 -5.86 -16.20
C TRP A 157 -11.61 -6.13 -17.36
N LYS A 158 -10.30 -6.24 -17.06
CA LYS A 158 -9.28 -6.55 -18.09
C LYS A 158 -9.53 -7.88 -18.77
N VAL A 159 -9.94 -8.90 -18.01
CA VAL A 159 -10.25 -10.23 -18.57
C VAL A 159 -11.45 -10.11 -19.51
N ARG A 160 -12.58 -9.54 -19.07
CA ARG A 160 -13.78 -9.33 -19.90
C ARG A 160 -13.48 -8.54 -21.18
N LYS A 161 -12.69 -7.47 -21.08
CA LYS A 161 -12.27 -6.67 -22.25
C LYS A 161 -11.46 -7.50 -23.25
N THR A 162 -10.55 -8.34 -22.76
CA THR A 162 -9.73 -9.21 -23.64
C THR A 162 -10.59 -10.24 -24.37
N TRP A 163 -11.61 -10.81 -23.71
CA TRP A 163 -12.55 -11.75 -24.34
C TRP A 163 -13.48 -11.10 -25.35
N ARG A 164 -13.88 -9.83 -25.15
CA ARG A 164 -14.69 -9.09 -26.13
C ARG A 164 -13.91 -8.77 -27.40
N ILE A 165 -12.65 -8.34 -27.27
CA ILE A 165 -11.80 -8.02 -28.43
C ILE A 165 -11.58 -9.26 -29.30
N ARG A 166 -11.30 -10.42 -28.69
CA ARG A 166 -11.10 -11.67 -29.44
C ARG A 166 -12.33 -12.15 -30.22
N ARG A 167 -13.54 -11.92 -29.70
CA ARG A 167 -14.77 -12.28 -30.42
C ARG A 167 -15.02 -11.38 -31.63
N ILE A 168 -14.65 -10.10 -31.55
CA ILE A 168 -14.79 -9.16 -32.67
C ILE A 168 -13.78 -9.47 -33.78
N ASP A 169 -12.59 -9.97 -33.44
CA ASP A 169 -11.57 -10.40 -34.41
C ASP A 169 -11.91 -11.75 -35.09
N GLU A 170 -12.82 -12.55 -34.51
CA GLU A 170 -13.29 -13.82 -35.11
C GLU A 170 -14.49 -13.62 -36.06
N ASP A 171 -15.23 -12.51 -35.94
CA ASP A 171 -16.42 -12.18 -36.74
C ASP A 171 -16.11 -11.27 -37.96
N ASN A 172 -14.86 -10.85 -38.17
CA ASN A 172 -14.37 -10.01 -39.29
C ASN A 172 -13.40 -10.80 -40.19
#